data_AF-A0AAV8AZ81-F1
#
_entry.id   AF-A0AAV8AZ81-F1
#
_cell.length_a   1.000
_cell.length_b   1.000
_cell.length_c   1.000
_cell.angle_alpha   90.00
_cell.angle_beta   90.00
_cell.angle_gamma   90.00
#
_symmetry.space_group_name_H-M   'P 1'
#
loop_
_entity.id
_entity.type
_entity.pdbx_description
1 polymer ?
#
loop_
_entity_poly.entity_id
_entity_poly.type
_entity_poly.pdbx_seq_one_letter_code
_entity_poly.pdbx_strand_id
1 'polypeptide(L)'
;MSRRGTAKKKTAEFDPISCSRVILIKKTKENPVSILRQAILRVTPRVGVKTRRGKNGKTYKVPVAIPLPQGILLAIRWLLEASRKRSGTSMTSQLSSELIDAASKKRGKAIRKKEETHKRAEASRSFAHFR
;
A
#
# COMPACT_ATOMS: atom_id res chain seq x y z
N MET A 1 35.05 9.49 25.64
CA MET A 1 34.82 10.34 24.45
C MET A 1 33.32 10.55 24.28
N SER A 2 32.92 11.82 24.32
CA SER A 2 31.56 12.29 24.58
C SER A 2 30.59 12.09 23.41
N ARG A 3 29.31 12.06 23.80
CA ARG A 3 28.09 11.78 23.02
C ARG A 3 27.97 12.69 21.79
N ARG A 4 27.80 12.11 20.59
CA ARG A 4 27.20 12.82 19.45
C ARG A 4 25.70 12.55 19.45
N GLY A 5 24.97 13.38 20.20
CA GLY A 5 23.52 13.47 20.08
C GLY A 5 23.16 14.03 18.71
N THR A 6 22.43 13.25 17.91
CA THR A 6 21.80 13.76 16.69
C THR A 6 20.45 14.36 17.08
N ALA A 7 20.48 15.67 17.38
CA ALA A 7 19.29 16.46 17.53
C ALA A 7 18.50 16.51 16.20
N LYS A 8 17.44 15.71 16.07
CA LYS A 8 16.36 16.03 15.14
C LYS A 8 15.37 16.91 15.88
N LYS A 9 15.49 18.21 15.61
CA LYS A 9 14.56 19.27 16.01
C LYS A 9 13.12 18.78 15.84
N LYS A 10 12.26 19.06 16.84
CA LYS A 10 10.80 18.95 16.75
C LYS A 10 10.32 19.88 15.62
N THR A 11 10.35 19.42 14.38
CA THR A 11 9.50 19.98 13.33
C THR A 11 8.08 19.62 13.73
N ALA A 12 7.20 20.62 13.86
CA ALA A 12 5.76 20.46 14.05
C ALA A 12 5.27 19.23 13.29
N GLU A 13 4.45 18.39 13.93
CA GLU A 13 3.84 17.18 13.35
C GLU A 13 3.22 17.53 12.00
N PHE A 14 4.01 17.44 10.94
CA PHE A 14 3.54 17.63 9.59
C PHE A 14 2.83 16.34 9.26
N ASP A 15 1.54 16.30 9.59
CA ASP A 15 0.69 15.16 9.29
C ASP A 15 0.35 15.20 7.80
N PRO A 16 1.03 14.40 6.96
CA PRO A 16 0.80 14.41 5.53
C PRO A 16 -0.66 14.01 5.21
N ILE A 17 -1.29 13.26 6.12
CA ILE A 17 -2.69 12.84 6.03
C ILE A 17 -3.61 14.05 6.19
N SER A 18 -3.41 14.89 7.22
CA SER A 18 -4.23 16.07 7.46
C SER A 18 -4.08 17.10 6.34
N CYS A 19 -2.85 17.35 5.89
CA CYS A 19 -2.60 18.25 4.75
C CYS A 19 -3.14 17.70 3.43
N SER A 20 -3.12 16.38 3.21
CA SER A 20 -3.65 15.77 1.98
C SER A 20 -5.17 15.95 1.86
N ARG A 21 -5.87 16.05 3.00
CA ARG A 21 -7.31 16.29 3.06
C ARG A 21 -7.70 17.58 2.34
N VAL A 22 -6.94 18.65 2.57
CA VAL A 22 -7.18 19.97 1.96
C VAL A 22 -7.02 19.92 0.44
N ILE A 23 -6.01 19.19 -0.04
CA ILE A 23 -5.75 19.05 -1.49
C ILE A 23 -6.84 18.20 -2.16
N LEU A 24 -7.29 17.13 -1.49
CA LEU A 24 -8.35 16.25 -2.00
C LEU A 24 -9.67 17.02 -2.19
N ILE A 25 -10.09 17.79 -1.18
CA ILE A 25 -11.31 18.60 -1.25
C ILE A 25 -11.24 19.58 -2.43
N LYS A 26 -10.10 20.27 -2.60
CA LYS A 26 -9.90 21.21 -3.72
C LYS A 26 -9.98 20.57 -5.09
N LYS A 27 -9.54 19.32 -5.24
CA LYS A 27 -9.46 18.63 -6.56
C LYS A 27 -10.70 17.84 -6.94
N THR A 28 -11.42 17.28 -5.97
CA THR A 28 -12.50 16.30 -6.23
C THR A 28 -13.87 16.76 -5.77
N LYS A 29 -13.96 17.80 -4.91
CA LYS A 29 -15.21 18.25 -4.25
C LYS A 29 -15.94 17.16 -3.44
N GLU A 30 -15.40 15.95 -3.35
CA GLU A 30 -15.94 14.82 -2.63
C GLU A 30 -15.34 14.72 -1.21
N ASN A 31 -16.04 13.96 -0.35
CA ASN A 31 -15.59 13.71 1.00
C ASN A 31 -14.24 12.95 0.99
N PRO A 32 -13.16 13.55 1.53
CA PRO A 32 -11.80 12.99 1.45
C PRO A 32 -11.67 11.66 2.20
N VAL A 33 -12.48 11.47 3.25
CA VAL A 33 -12.56 10.20 4.00
C VAL A 33 -13.15 9.09 3.12
N SER A 34 -14.13 9.41 2.27
CA SER A 34 -14.73 8.44 1.34
C SER A 34 -13.70 7.97 0.31
N ILE A 35 -12.98 8.91 -0.31
CA ILE A 35 -11.91 8.63 -1.27
C ILE A 35 -10.83 7.75 -0.63
N LEU A 36 -10.40 8.07 0.59
CA LEU A 36 -9.40 7.28 1.30
C LEU A 36 -9.89 5.85 1.57
N ARG A 37 -11.12 5.68 2.04
CA ARG A 37 -11.72 4.34 2.25
C ARG A 37 -11.80 3.56 0.95
N GLN A 38 -12.24 4.19 -0.14
CA GLN A 38 -12.31 3.56 -1.46
C GLN A 38 -10.94 3.17 -2.01
N ALA A 39 -9.93 4.04 -1.86
CA ALA A 39 -8.56 3.75 -2.26
C ALA A 39 -8.01 2.53 -1.51
N ILE A 40 -8.16 2.50 -0.18
CA ILE A 40 -7.71 1.38 0.65
C ILE A 40 -8.42 0.09 0.22
N LEU A 41 -9.74 0.11 0.07
CA LEU A 41 -10.52 -1.07 -0.33
C LEU A 41 -10.04 -1.63 -1.68
N ARG A 42 -9.74 -0.74 -2.64
CA ARG A 42 -9.27 -1.14 -3.97
C ARG A 42 -7.86 -1.72 -3.95
N VAL A 43 -6.96 -1.16 -3.14
CA VAL A 43 -5.56 -1.62 -3.02
C VAL A 43 -5.44 -2.88 -2.14
N THR A 44 -6.41 -3.13 -1.25
CA THR A 44 -6.39 -4.27 -0.32
C THR A 44 -6.24 -5.61 -1.05
N PRO A 45 -5.14 -6.35 -0.82
CA PRO A 45 -4.97 -7.70 -1.35
C PRO A 45 -5.78 -8.69 -0.49
N ARG A 46 -6.51 -9.59 -1.15
CA ARG A 46 -7.23 -10.70 -0.49
C ARG A 46 -6.47 -12.01 -0.53
N VAL A 47 -5.56 -12.15 -1.49
CA VAL A 47 -4.73 -13.34 -1.69
C VAL A 47 -3.28 -12.89 -1.76
N GLY A 48 -2.41 -13.64 -1.08
CA GLY A 48 -0.98 -13.45 -1.12
C GLY A 48 -0.28 -14.76 -1.41
N VAL A 49 1.05 -14.72 -1.38
CA VAL A 49 1.90 -15.88 -1.59
C VAL A 49 2.84 -16.03 -0.41
N LYS A 50 2.81 -17.19 0.24
CA LYS A 50 3.72 -17.54 1.33
C LYS A 50 4.71 -18.61 0.85
N THR A 51 5.96 -18.50 1.27
CA THR A 51 6.96 -19.55 1.02
C THR A 51 6.74 -20.70 1.98
N ARG A 52 6.71 -21.93 1.45
CA ARG A 52 6.63 -23.17 2.21
C ARG A 52 7.71 -24.12 1.73
N ARG A 53 8.33 -24.84 2.66
CA ARG A 53 9.30 -25.88 2.34
C ARG A 53 8.56 -27.21 2.26
N GLY A 54 8.65 -27.90 1.13
CA GLY A 54 8.05 -29.21 0.93
C GLY A 54 8.89 -30.32 1.55
N LYS A 55 8.30 -31.52 1.64
CA LYS A 55 8.97 -32.72 2.16
C LYS A 55 10.24 -33.09 1.40
N ASN A 56 10.32 -32.74 0.11
CA ASN A 56 11.46 -33.04 -0.76
C ASN A 56 12.54 -31.93 -0.71
N GLY A 57 12.55 -31.09 0.33
CA GLY A 57 13.52 -30.00 0.52
C GLY A 57 13.30 -28.76 -0.37
N LYS A 58 12.50 -28.86 -1.44
CA LYS A 58 12.16 -27.76 -2.38
C LYS A 58 11.25 -26.70 -1.73
N THR A 59 11.44 -25.43 -2.11
CA THR A 59 10.62 -24.31 -1.62
C THR A 59 9.56 -23.94 -2.64
N TYR A 60 8.29 -23.99 -2.25
CA TYR A 60 7.14 -23.64 -3.07
C TYR A 60 6.54 -22.30 -2.63
N LYS A 61 5.93 -21.63 -3.61
CA LYS A 61 5.15 -20.42 -3.42
C LYS A 61 3.69 -20.85 -3.29
N VAL A 62 3.16 -20.86 -2.07
CA VAL A 62 1.80 -21.34 -1.80
C VAL A 62 0.87 -20.13 -1.69
N PRO A 63 -0.24 -20.09 -2.45
CA PRO A 63 -1.22 -19.03 -2.33
C PRO A 63 -1.98 -19.17 -1.01
N VAL A 64 -2.10 -18.06 -0.27
CA VAL A 64 -2.77 -18.02 1.03
C VAL A 64 -3.73 -16.83 1.08
N ALA A 65 -4.93 -17.06 1.63
CA ALA A 65 -5.88 -15.99 1.89
C ALA A 65 -5.35 -15.06 2.99
N ILE A 66 -5.39 -13.75 2.74
CA ILE A 66 -4.93 -12.74 3.68
C ILE A 66 -6.13 -12.28 4.54
N PRO A 67 -6.04 -12.33 5.88
CA PRO A 67 -7.05 -11.75 6.75
C PRO A 67 -7.22 -10.24 6.49
N LEU A 68 -8.46 -9.75 6.55
CA LEU A 68 -8.81 -8.34 6.34
C LEU A 68 -7.90 -7.32 7.09
N PRO A 69 -7.61 -7.46 8.40
CA PRO A 69 -6.77 -6.47 9.08
C PRO A 69 -5.34 -6.43 8.51
N GLN A 70 -4.80 -7.58 8.10
CA GLN A 70 -3.49 -7.67 7.47
C GLN A 70 -3.50 -7.09 6.04
N GLY A 71 -4.58 -7.32 5.30
CA GLY A 71 -4.78 -6.76 3.97
C GLY A 71 -4.85 -5.23 3.99
N ILE A 72 -5.57 -4.64 4.96
CA ILE A 72 -5.65 -3.20 5.15
C ILE A 72 -4.26 -2.61 5.48
N LEU A 73 -3.51 -3.25 6.38
CA LEU A 73 -2.16 -2.83 6.71
C LEU A 73 -1.22 -2.85 5.49
N LEU A 74 -1.30 -3.89 4.67
CA LEU A 74 -0.55 -3.98 3.42
C LEU A 74 -0.95 -2.88 2.43
N ALA A 75 -2.23 -2.58 2.32
CA ALA A 75 -2.74 -1.54 1.44
C ALA A 75 -2.20 -0.15 1.82
N ILE A 76 -2.23 0.19 3.11
CA ILE A 76 -1.69 1.46 3.62
C ILE A 76 -0.18 1.55 3.34
N ARG A 77 0.57 0.47 3.61
CA ARG A 77 2.02 0.42 3.33
C ARG A 77 2.30 0.64 1.84
N TRP A 78 1.59 -0.04 0.95
CA TRP A 78 1.79 0.10 -0.49
C TRP A 78 1.43 1.49 -1.02
N LEU A 79 0.37 2.11 -0.49
CA LEU A 79 0.00 3.50 -0.84
C LEU A 79 1.09 4.50 -0.43
N LEU A 80 1.65 4.35 0.78
CA LEU A 80 2.74 5.20 1.26
C LEU A 80 4.03 5.00 0.43
N GLU A 81 4.40 3.76 0.15
CA GLU A 81 5.55 3.44 -0.69
C GLU A 81 5.39 3.96 -2.12
N ALA A 82 4.20 3.80 -2.71
CA ALA A 82 3.88 4.30 -4.04
C ALA A 82 3.99 5.82 -4.11
N SER A 83 3.48 6.50 -3.08
CA SER A 83 3.54 7.97 -2.96
C SER A 83 4.98 8.46 -2.87
N ARG A 84 5.81 7.83 -2.04
CA ARG A 84 7.25 8.17 -1.91
C ARG A 84 8.04 7.96 -3.21
N LYS A 85 7.65 6.98 -4.03
CA LYS A 85 8.30 6.68 -5.32
C LYS A 85 7.76 7.54 -6.47
N ARG A 86 6.82 8.45 -6.23
CA ARG A 86 6.27 9.33 -7.27
C ARG A 86 7.15 10.57 -7.40
N SER A 87 7.37 11.04 -8.63
CA SER A 87 8.02 12.33 -8.85
C SER A 87 7.00 13.44 -8.55
N GLY A 88 7.34 14.35 -7.63
CA GLY A 88 6.47 15.46 -7.23
C GLY A 88 7.13 16.36 -6.20
N THR A 89 6.64 17.58 -6.08
CA THR A 89 7.27 18.65 -5.28
C THR A 89 7.09 18.46 -3.78
N SER A 90 5.97 17.86 -3.34
CA SER A 90 5.68 17.63 -1.93
C SER A 90 5.02 16.27 -1.70
N MET A 91 5.36 15.63 -0.58
CA MET A 91 4.79 14.33 -0.17
C MET A 91 3.27 14.36 -0.11
N THR A 92 2.69 15.49 0.30
CA THR A 92 1.24 15.69 0.37
C THR A 92 0.57 15.69 -1.01
N SER A 93 1.20 16.33 -2.00
CA SER A 93 0.70 16.33 -3.39
C SER A 93 0.82 14.95 -4.03
N GLN A 94 1.92 14.24 -3.76
CA GLN A 94 2.12 12.87 -4.23
C GLN A 94 1.07 11.92 -3.65
N LEU A 95 0.84 11.98 -2.33
CA LEU A 95 -0.10 11.11 -1.63
C LEU A 95 -1.56 11.37 -2.06
N SER A 96 -1.97 12.64 -2.15
CA SER A 96 -3.30 12.99 -2.66
C SER A 96 -3.52 12.52 -4.10
N SER A 97 -2.50 12.64 -4.96
CA SER A 97 -2.59 12.17 -6.35
C SER A 97 -2.70 10.65 -6.43
N GLU A 98 -1.92 9.90 -5.64
CA GLU A 98 -2.00 8.44 -5.60
C GLU A 98 -3.34 7.95 -5.05
N LEU A 99 -3.90 8.63 -4.04
CA LEU A 99 -5.24 8.32 -3.51
C LEU A 99 -6.33 8.53 -4.56
N ILE A 100 -6.30 9.65 -5.29
CA ILE A 100 -7.27 9.91 -6.37
C ILE A 100 -7.14 8.88 -7.50
N ASP A 101 -5.91 8.59 -7.93
CA ASP A 101 -5.66 7.61 -9.00
C ASP A 101 -6.17 6.22 -8.60
N ALA A 102 -5.97 5.83 -7.34
CA ALA A 102 -6.47 4.56 -6.81
C ALA A 102 -8.02 4.55 -6.68
N ALA A 103 -8.60 5.59 -6.09
CA ALA A 103 -10.03 5.70 -5.77
C ALA A 103 -10.92 5.98 -6.97
N SER A 104 -10.46 6.68 -8.00
CA SER A 104 -11.29 7.02 -9.16
C SER A 104 -10.92 6.15 -10.36
N LYS A 105 -9.64 6.11 -10.74
CA LYS A 105 -9.19 5.52 -12.01
C LYS A 105 -8.81 4.05 -11.93
N LYS A 106 -8.79 3.45 -10.73
CA LYS A 106 -8.24 2.10 -10.47
C LYS A 106 -6.83 1.94 -11.06
N ARG A 107 -6.03 3.01 -11.01
CA ARG A 107 -4.65 3.04 -11.53
C ARG A 107 -3.71 3.52 -10.43
N GLY A 108 -2.40 3.33 -10.64
CA GLY A 108 -1.37 3.73 -9.70
C GLY A 108 -0.40 2.60 -9.40
N LYS A 109 0.73 2.94 -8.78
CA LYS A 109 1.78 1.96 -8.45
C LYS A 109 1.28 1.00 -7.37
N ALA A 110 0.44 1.48 -6.44
CA ALA A 110 -0.15 0.65 -5.40
C ALA A 110 -1.11 -0.41 -5.96
N ILE A 111 -1.95 -0.07 -6.94
CA ILE A 111 -2.89 -1.01 -7.57
C ILE A 111 -2.15 -2.02 -8.43
N ARG A 112 -1.18 -1.58 -9.24
CA ARG A 112 -0.32 -2.48 -10.01
C ARG A 112 0.36 -3.50 -9.09
N LYS A 113 0.79 -3.09 -7.89
CA LYS A 113 1.39 -4.02 -6.92
C LYS A 113 0.41 -5.10 -6.47
N LYS A 114 -0.84 -4.73 -6.19
CA LYS A 114 -1.90 -5.69 -5.88
C LYS A 114 -2.14 -6.67 -7.03
N GLU A 115 -2.25 -6.18 -8.27
CA GLU A 115 -2.44 -7.01 -9.45
C GLU A 115 -1.29 -8.00 -9.66
N GLU A 116 -0.04 -7.54 -9.50
CA GLU A 116 1.15 -8.40 -9.54
C GLU A 116 1.09 -9.49 -8.47
N THR A 117 0.64 -9.17 -7.24
CA THR A 117 0.47 -10.18 -6.19
C THR A 117 -0.64 -11.19 -6.51
N HIS A 118 -1.73 -10.74 -7.13
CA HIS A 118 -2.82 -11.63 -7.54
C HIS A 118 -2.38 -12.57 -8.65
N LYS A 119 -1.76 -12.03 -9.70
CA LYS A 119 -1.22 -12.81 -10.82
C LYS A 119 -0.20 -13.85 -10.33
N ARG A 120 0.64 -13.49 -9.37
CA ARG A 120 1.60 -14.42 -8.75
C ARG A 120 0.90 -15.53 -7.96
N ALA A 121 -0.18 -15.22 -7.27
CA ALA A 121 -0.98 -16.20 -6.54
C ALA A 121 -1.73 -17.14 -7.49
N GLU A 122 -2.31 -16.61 -8.57
CA GLU A 122 -2.99 -17.39 -9.62
C GLU A 122 -2.04 -18.36 -10.32
N ALA A 123 -0.83 -17.89 -10.69
CA ALA A 123 0.18 -18.74 -11.30
C ALA A 123 0.62 -19.91 -10.38
N SER A 124 0.42 -19.76 -9.06
CA SER A 124 0.79 -20.77 -8.07
C SER A 124 -0.41 -21.57 -7.54
N ARG A 125 -1.58 -21.47 -8.19
CA ARG A 125 -2.83 -22.09 -7.73
C ARG A 125 -2.73 -23.60 -7.56
N SER A 126 -1.93 -24.28 -8.38
CA SER A 126 -1.67 -25.72 -8.27
C SER A 126 -1.01 -26.13 -6.95
N PHE A 127 -0.28 -25.22 -6.30
CA PHE A 127 0.36 -25.46 -5.01
C PHE A 127 -0.55 -25.15 -3.80
N ALA A 128 -1.82 -24.82 -4.02
CA ALA A 128 -2.78 -24.54 -2.93
C ALA A 128 -2.99 -25.73 -1.99
N HIS A 129 -2.75 -26.96 -2.46
CA HIS A 129 -2.83 -28.18 -1.65
C HIS A 129 -1.75 -28.26 -0.56
N PHE A 130 -0.67 -27.48 -0.65
CA PHE A 130 0.41 -27.43 0.35
C PHE A 130 0.15 -26.41 1.47
N ARG A 131 -1.13 -26.06 1.75
CA ARG A 131 -1.52 -25.05 2.74
C ARG A 131 -1.16 -25.47 4.18
#